data_AF-A0AAP0CC32-F1
#
_entry.id   AF-A0AAP0CC32-F1
#
_cell.length_a   1.000
_cell.length_b   1.000
_cell.length_c   1.000
_cell.angle_alpha   90.00
_cell.angle_beta   90.00
_cell.angle_gamma   90.00
#
_symmetry.space_group_name_H-M   'P 1'
#
loop_
_entity.id
_entity.type
_entity.pdbx_description
1 polymer ?
#
loop_
_entity_poly.entity_id
_entity_poly.type
_entity_poly.pdbx_seq_one_letter_code
_entity_poly.pdbx_strand_id
1 'polypeptide(L)'
;MKANDIGGAMESNPKPKTSVNHIGGIPIEFPYRPYGSQLAYMSRVIATLDRAQRDGHFHALLESPTGTGKSLSLLCSVLAWQQNQRSKSHSKPNPDDPLGQGGGFVPDIDPSSGITEHQLIDDMASNLMPTINETNNWIQKKKIVIYYATRTHSQIGQVIGEFRKTSYHVPMAVLGSRKRYCTNSKVRGQDNIDEKCKLLLKERAKKKVGCREFVNAHKIRAHPSLRKGGCYEVHDIEDLIKVGEMVEGCSYFGAQAMAEVADIVFCPYSYIVNPQIRKAMEINVKGNIIILDEAHNIEDVAREAGSIDVEEGVLFQLHKELENLCESNKEIYQPLYEMIEGILSWISLRKNSLGKHSFQHKASCWGGDKALKELQEANISMQCFPSLQDCATKAIRIATDADPEDDHLSGIPCTVLEGLFSSFTYFFSEDGKHICDYQLVLQCHIKSDAGFSTDDWTCTLSLWCLNPALVFKNMADSALSVILTSGTLSPMSSFQSELGVQFGTSLEAPHVINVDSQLWAGVIHTGPDDYPLNASYKTSEAYGLQDALGTSLEEICKVVPGGCLVFFPSYKLLDKLRNRWSQTGQWSRLNTQKPVFVGEVQ
;
A
#
# COMPACT_ATOMS: atom_id res chain seq x y z
N MET A 1 -42.35 -2.88 -39.94
CA MET A 1 -43.44 -3.51 -39.16
C MET A 1 -42.86 -3.92 -37.80
N LYS A 2 -43.38 -3.32 -36.72
CA LYS A 2 -43.40 -3.69 -35.29
C LYS A 2 -42.18 -4.47 -34.73
N ALA A 3 -41.31 -3.87 -33.92
CA ALA A 3 -41.48 -3.61 -32.48
C ALA A 3 -41.85 -4.88 -31.68
N ASN A 4 -40.87 -5.44 -30.95
CA ASN A 4 -41.11 -6.27 -29.77
C ASN A 4 -40.10 -5.87 -28.69
N ASP A 5 -40.65 -5.22 -27.67
CA ASP A 5 -40.04 -4.93 -26.37
C ASP A 5 -39.60 -6.21 -25.68
N ILE A 6 -38.36 -6.24 -25.20
CA ILE A 6 -37.93 -7.11 -24.12
C ILE A 6 -37.39 -6.21 -23.01
N GLY A 7 -38.32 -5.47 -22.38
CA GLY A 7 -38.09 -4.81 -21.10
C GLY A 7 -38.09 -5.85 -19.99
N GLY A 8 -36.94 -6.48 -19.75
CA GLY A 8 -36.70 -7.23 -18.52
C GLY A 8 -36.45 -6.25 -17.39
N ALA A 9 -37.49 -5.94 -16.62
CA ALA A 9 -37.35 -5.25 -15.35
C ALA A 9 -36.45 -6.11 -14.44
N MET A 10 -35.26 -5.61 -14.11
CA MET A 10 -34.48 -6.14 -12.99
C MET A 10 -35.34 -6.03 -11.74
N GLU A 11 -35.85 -7.17 -11.27
CA GLU A 11 -36.48 -7.27 -9.96
C GLU A 11 -35.50 -6.73 -8.91
N SER A 12 -35.93 -5.67 -8.22
CA SER A 12 -35.22 -5.13 -7.08
C SER A 12 -35.18 -6.19 -5.98
N ASN A 13 -33.99 -6.77 -5.75
CA ASN A 13 -33.75 -7.62 -4.59
C ASN A 13 -34.28 -6.91 -3.31
N PRO A 14 -35.06 -7.59 -2.47
CA PRO A 14 -35.59 -6.98 -1.25
C PRO A 14 -34.43 -6.54 -0.36
N LYS A 15 -34.40 -5.25 0.01
CA LYS A 15 -33.38 -4.69 0.90
C LYS A 15 -33.33 -5.52 2.20
N PRO A 16 -32.15 -6.04 2.60
CA PRO A 16 -32.04 -6.81 3.84
C PRO A 16 -32.44 -5.93 5.03
N LYS A 17 -33.16 -6.50 6.00
CA LYS A 17 -33.54 -5.80 7.24
C LYS A 17 -32.28 -5.39 8.00
N THR A 18 -31.93 -4.12 7.90
CA THR A 18 -30.76 -3.52 8.59
C THR A 18 -30.98 -3.60 10.09
N SER A 19 -30.00 -4.14 10.84
CA SER A 19 -30.02 -4.12 12.30
C SER A 19 -29.20 -2.93 12.80
N VAL A 20 -29.75 -2.15 13.74
CA VAL A 20 -29.02 -1.05 14.37
C VAL A 20 -28.54 -1.51 15.74
N ASN A 21 -27.22 -1.59 15.90
CA ASN A 21 -26.57 -2.02 17.14
C ASN A 21 -25.85 -0.82 17.75
N HIS A 22 -26.03 -0.57 19.04
CA HIS A 22 -25.32 0.52 19.73
C HIS A 22 -24.04 -0.03 20.36
N ILE A 23 -22.89 0.44 19.87
CA ILE A 23 -21.56 0.01 20.33
C ILE A 23 -20.77 1.25 20.73
N GLY A 24 -20.32 1.32 21.99
CA GLY A 24 -19.61 2.51 22.49
C GLY A 24 -20.42 3.80 22.43
N GLY A 25 -21.76 3.72 22.47
CA GLY A 25 -22.65 4.86 22.29
C GLY A 25 -22.81 5.33 20.83
N ILE A 26 -22.29 4.58 19.87
CA ILE A 26 -22.41 4.86 18.43
C ILE A 26 -23.44 3.91 17.82
N PRO A 27 -24.47 4.42 17.12
CA PRO A 27 -25.40 3.57 16.37
C PRO A 27 -24.69 3.04 15.12
N ILE A 28 -24.59 1.71 15.02
CA ILE A 28 -24.03 1.01 13.88
C ILE A 28 -25.14 0.26 13.16
N GLU A 29 -25.52 0.77 12.00
CA GLU A 29 -26.30 0.06 11.00
C GLU A 29 -25.46 -1.10 10.42
N PHE A 30 -25.96 -2.32 10.55
CA PHE A 30 -25.32 -3.53 10.03
C PHE A 30 -26.29 -4.26 9.10
N PRO A 31 -25.88 -4.75 7.91
CA PRO A 31 -26.81 -5.33 6.93
C PRO A 31 -27.53 -6.60 7.39
N TYR A 32 -27.00 -7.27 8.41
CA TYR A 32 -27.51 -8.52 8.97
C TYR A 32 -27.60 -8.43 10.49
N ARG A 33 -27.98 -9.53 11.16
CA ARG A 33 -27.79 -9.66 12.60
C ARG A 33 -26.36 -10.10 12.87
N PRO A 34 -25.52 -9.29 13.56
CA PRO A 34 -24.12 -9.63 13.74
C PRO A 34 -23.92 -10.80 14.70
N TYR A 35 -22.90 -11.61 14.45
CA TYR A 35 -22.43 -12.65 15.38
C TYR A 35 -21.70 -12.03 16.59
N GLY A 36 -21.55 -12.79 17.67
CA GLY A 36 -20.80 -12.35 18.86
C GLY A 36 -19.36 -11.92 18.54
N SER A 37 -18.67 -12.65 17.66
CA SER A 37 -17.33 -12.30 17.19
C SER A 37 -17.30 -10.98 16.41
N GLN A 38 -18.31 -10.73 15.56
CA GLN A 38 -18.44 -9.46 14.81
C GLN A 38 -18.71 -8.28 15.76
N LEU A 39 -19.55 -8.47 16.78
CA LEU A 39 -19.80 -7.45 17.81
C LEU A 39 -18.53 -7.12 18.59
N ALA A 40 -17.76 -8.13 19.00
CA ALA A 40 -16.48 -7.95 19.68
C ALA A 40 -15.48 -7.20 18.79
N TYR A 41 -15.41 -7.57 17.51
CA TYR A 41 -14.56 -6.93 16.52
C TYR A 41 -14.92 -5.45 16.33
N MET A 42 -16.20 -5.13 16.08
CA MET A 42 -16.67 -3.75 15.94
C MET A 42 -16.45 -2.93 17.20
N SER A 43 -16.75 -3.49 18.38
CA SER A 43 -16.49 -2.84 19.67
C SER A 43 -15.02 -2.46 19.84
N ARG A 44 -14.12 -3.35 19.40
CA ARG A 44 -12.70 -3.09 19.49
C ARG A 44 -12.21 -2.02 18.53
N VAL A 45 -12.76 -1.97 17.31
CA VAL A 45 -12.50 -0.89 16.35
C VAL A 45 -12.95 0.46 16.91
N ILE A 46 -14.18 0.56 17.42
CA ILE A 46 -14.72 1.82 17.99
C ILE A 46 -13.87 2.30 19.16
N ALA A 47 -13.53 1.41 20.09
CA ALA A 47 -12.71 1.76 21.26
C ALA A 47 -11.31 2.26 20.85
N THR A 48 -10.69 1.65 19.83
CA THR A 48 -9.40 2.11 19.28
C THR A 48 -9.51 3.52 18.72
N LEU A 49 -10.51 3.77 17.87
CA LEU A 49 -10.68 5.07 17.22
C LEU A 49 -11.03 6.19 18.22
N ASP A 50 -11.85 5.90 19.23
CA ASP A 50 -12.14 6.85 20.32
C ASP A 50 -10.89 7.18 21.14
N ARG A 51 -10.02 6.20 21.41
CA ARG A 51 -8.73 6.46 22.06
C ARG A 51 -7.79 7.26 21.17
N ALA A 52 -7.66 6.88 19.91
CA ALA A 52 -6.85 7.61 18.93
C ALA A 52 -7.25 9.09 18.86
N GLN A 53 -8.55 9.38 18.87
CA GLN A 53 -9.07 10.74 18.84
C GLN A 53 -8.79 11.55 20.12
N ARG A 54 -8.66 10.90 21.27
CA ARG A 54 -8.34 11.55 22.56
C ARG A 54 -6.84 11.71 22.76
N ASP A 55 -6.08 10.67 22.46
CA ASP A 55 -4.65 10.56 22.80
C ASP A 55 -3.74 10.98 21.62
N GLY A 56 -4.34 11.29 20.46
CA GLY A 56 -3.66 11.75 19.25
C GLY A 56 -3.32 10.64 18.28
N HIS A 57 -2.86 9.49 18.77
CA HIS A 57 -2.64 8.28 17.99
C HIS A 57 -2.93 7.03 18.82
N PHE A 58 -3.59 6.04 18.23
CA PHE A 58 -3.79 4.73 18.85
C PHE A 58 -4.02 3.69 17.75
N HIS A 59 -3.46 2.50 17.90
CA HIS A 59 -3.43 1.50 16.83
C HIS A 59 -4.02 0.17 17.27
N ALA A 60 -4.52 -0.61 16.31
CA ALA A 60 -5.12 -1.91 16.56
C ALA A 60 -4.54 -3.00 15.66
N LEU A 61 -4.36 -4.18 16.25
CA LEU A 61 -4.03 -5.42 15.58
C LEU A 61 -5.19 -6.41 15.83
N LEU A 62 -5.93 -6.76 14.78
CA LEU A 62 -7.17 -7.52 14.89
C LEU A 62 -7.07 -8.80 14.05
N GLU A 63 -6.93 -9.93 14.71
CA GLU A 63 -7.03 -11.24 14.08
C GLU A 63 -8.47 -11.73 14.13
N SER A 64 -8.98 -12.16 12.99
CA SER A 64 -10.27 -12.86 12.93
C SER A 64 -10.28 -13.90 11.81
N PRO A 65 -10.81 -15.11 12.04
CA PRO A 65 -10.79 -16.16 11.03
C PRO A 65 -11.44 -15.75 9.70
N THR A 66 -11.03 -16.38 8.61
CA THR A 66 -11.64 -16.18 7.29
C THR A 66 -13.13 -16.57 7.32
N GLY A 67 -13.94 -15.89 6.51
CA GLY A 67 -15.40 -16.15 6.45
C GLY A 67 -16.24 -15.57 7.60
N THR A 68 -15.65 -14.89 8.58
CA THR A 68 -16.39 -14.27 9.71
C THR A 68 -17.02 -12.91 9.41
N GLY A 69 -16.89 -12.39 8.18
CA GLY A 69 -17.38 -11.05 7.82
C GLY A 69 -16.52 -9.91 8.38
N LYS A 70 -15.19 -10.09 8.40
CA LYS A 70 -14.20 -9.09 8.83
C LYS A 70 -14.39 -7.74 8.15
N SER A 71 -14.28 -7.71 6.81
CA SER A 71 -14.31 -6.48 6.04
C SER A 71 -15.63 -5.73 6.23
N LEU A 72 -16.76 -6.46 6.31
CA LEU A 72 -18.06 -5.85 6.58
C LEU A 72 -18.15 -5.23 7.98
N SER A 73 -17.66 -5.93 9.02
CA SER A 73 -17.60 -5.43 10.40
C SER A 73 -16.71 -4.19 10.51
N LEU A 74 -15.58 -4.22 9.82
CA LEU A 74 -14.61 -3.14 9.79
C LEU A 74 -15.17 -1.89 9.08
N LEU A 75 -15.73 -2.05 7.88
CA LEU A 75 -16.37 -0.95 7.13
C LEU A 75 -17.49 -0.30 7.95
N CYS A 76 -18.41 -1.09 8.50
CA CYS A 76 -19.55 -0.56 9.25
C CYS A 76 -19.09 0.20 10.51
N SER A 77 -18.14 -0.34 11.27
CA SER A 77 -17.67 0.30 12.49
C SER A 77 -16.88 1.59 12.23
N VAL A 78 -15.95 1.59 11.27
CA VAL A 78 -15.13 2.78 10.97
C VAL A 78 -15.98 3.90 10.34
N LEU A 79 -16.90 3.57 9.43
CA LEU A 79 -17.78 4.56 8.80
C LEU A 79 -18.81 5.14 9.78
N ALA A 80 -19.43 4.31 10.62
CA ALA A 80 -20.31 4.79 11.68
C ALA A 80 -19.58 5.75 12.64
N TRP A 81 -18.34 5.40 13.01
CA TRP A 81 -17.51 6.25 13.83
C TRP A 81 -17.23 7.60 13.13
N GLN A 82 -16.78 7.57 11.87
CA GLN A 82 -16.48 8.79 11.10
C GLN A 82 -17.71 9.70 10.97
N GLN A 83 -18.90 9.15 10.72
CA GLN A 83 -20.16 9.90 10.66
C GLN A 83 -20.52 10.52 12.02
N ASN A 84 -20.37 9.77 13.12
CA ASN A 84 -20.64 10.27 14.46
C ASN A 84 -19.70 11.41 14.87
N GLN A 85 -18.42 11.35 14.48
CA GLN A 85 -17.48 12.46 14.75
C GLN A 85 -17.87 13.74 14.01
N ARG A 86 -18.42 13.63 12.79
CA ARG A 86 -18.94 14.78 12.04
C ARG A 86 -20.18 15.38 12.71
N SER A 87 -21.09 14.56 13.23
CA SER A 87 -22.26 15.06 13.95
C SER A 87 -21.87 15.83 15.21
N LYS A 88 -20.90 15.32 15.98
CA LYS A 88 -20.37 16.00 17.18
C LYS A 88 -19.66 17.31 16.88
N SER A 89 -19.02 17.46 15.70
CA SER A 89 -18.35 18.71 15.33
C SER A 89 -19.32 19.82 14.93
N HIS A 90 -20.51 19.48 14.42
CA HIS A 90 -21.55 20.43 14.02
C HIS A 90 -22.47 20.84 15.19
N SER A 91 -22.43 20.14 16.32
CA SER A 91 -23.31 20.37 17.47
C SER A 91 -22.68 21.17 18.61
N LYS A 92 -21.72 22.08 18.35
CA LYS A 92 -21.28 23.02 19.41
C LYS A 92 -22.49 23.88 19.84
N PRO A 93 -22.75 24.04 21.14
CA PRO A 93 -23.88 24.82 21.63
C PRO A 93 -23.71 26.29 21.22
N ASN A 94 -24.83 26.90 20.83
CA ASN A 94 -24.93 28.32 20.58
C ASN A 94 -24.58 29.06 21.89
N PRO A 95 -23.76 30.13 21.88
CA PRO A 95 -23.45 30.89 23.09
C PRO A 95 -24.67 31.59 23.72
N ASP A 96 -25.80 31.65 23.01
CA ASP A 96 -26.99 32.43 23.36
C ASP A 96 -28.17 31.59 23.86
N ASP A 97 -27.94 30.46 24.55
CA ASP A 97 -29.03 29.74 25.25
C ASP A 97 -28.95 29.98 26.78
N PRO A 98 -29.77 30.88 27.34
CA PRO A 98 -29.66 31.33 28.73
C PRO A 98 -30.39 30.42 29.75
N LEU A 99 -30.47 29.10 29.49
CA LEU A 99 -31.19 28.16 30.38
C LEU A 99 -30.38 26.90 30.74
N GLY A 100 -29.07 27.03 30.94
CA GLY A 100 -28.19 25.89 31.22
C GLY A 100 -27.14 26.03 32.32
N GLN A 101 -27.13 27.10 33.13
CA GLN A 101 -26.18 27.24 34.24
C GLN A 101 -26.87 27.17 35.60
N GLY A 102 -27.02 25.95 36.10
CA GLY A 102 -27.30 25.70 37.51
C GLY A 102 -26.01 25.65 38.33
N GLY A 103 -25.86 26.63 39.22
CA GLY A 103 -25.23 26.46 40.54
C GLY A 103 -23.71 26.55 40.64
N GLY A 104 -23.21 27.65 41.22
CA GLY A 104 -21.86 27.70 41.78
C GLY A 104 -21.36 29.09 42.14
N PHE A 105 -21.61 29.51 43.38
CA PHE A 105 -20.86 30.49 44.21
C PHE A 105 -20.32 31.78 43.56
N VAL A 106 -20.94 32.91 43.92
CA VAL A 106 -20.36 34.27 43.81
C VAL A 106 -19.87 34.70 45.20
N PRO A 107 -18.62 35.16 45.38
CA PRO A 107 -18.26 35.98 46.52
C PRO A 107 -18.56 37.45 46.21
N ASP A 108 -19.23 38.12 47.15
CA ASP A 108 -19.63 39.52 47.07
C ASP A 108 -18.42 40.47 46.92
N ILE A 109 -18.53 41.44 46.02
CA ILE A 109 -17.68 42.63 45.98
C ILE A 109 -18.59 43.87 45.89
N ASP A 110 -18.42 44.76 46.87
CA ASP A 110 -19.10 46.05 47.02
C ASP A 110 -18.88 47.02 45.83
N PRO A 111 -19.84 47.91 45.52
CA PRO A 111 -19.74 48.87 44.43
C PRO A 111 -19.32 50.27 44.90
N SER A 112 -18.18 50.74 44.41
CA SER A 112 -17.88 52.17 44.19
C SER A 112 -16.63 52.20 43.31
N SER A 113 -16.52 52.92 42.21
CA SER A 113 -17.00 54.24 41.84
C SER A 113 -16.80 54.39 40.33
N GLY A 114 -17.70 55.08 39.63
CA GLY A 114 -17.56 55.34 38.20
C GLY A 114 -16.42 56.30 37.86
N ILE A 115 -16.07 56.37 36.57
CA ILE A 115 -15.79 57.60 35.81
C ILE A 115 -15.68 57.25 34.30
N THR A 116 -16.18 58.22 33.54
CA THR A 116 -16.50 58.45 32.12
C THR A 116 -15.47 58.19 31.01
N GLU A 117 -16.02 57.97 29.80
CA GLU A 117 -15.46 58.13 28.45
C GLU A 117 -14.82 59.52 28.20
N HIS A 118 -13.70 59.57 27.47
CA HIS A 118 -13.54 60.18 26.11
C HIS A 118 -12.08 60.58 25.77
N GLN A 119 -11.72 60.38 24.48
CA GLN A 119 -10.66 61.03 23.67
C GLN A 119 -9.21 60.57 23.94
N LEU A 120 -8.38 60.22 22.94
CA LEU A 120 -8.01 61.02 21.75
C LEU A 120 -7.65 60.15 20.52
N ILE A 121 -7.86 60.76 19.35
CA ILE A 121 -7.54 60.33 17.99
C ILE A 121 -6.20 61.01 17.60
N ASP A 122 -5.32 60.31 16.88
CA ASP A 122 -4.59 60.76 15.66
C ASP A 122 -3.32 59.91 15.44
N ASP A 123 -3.28 59.13 14.36
CA ASP A 123 -2.42 59.43 13.22
C ASP A 123 -2.50 58.34 12.13
N MET A 124 -2.78 58.80 10.90
CA MET A 124 -2.86 58.02 9.68
C MET A 124 -1.48 57.77 9.06
N ALA A 125 -1.28 56.52 8.63
CA ALA A 125 -0.62 56.09 7.40
C ALA A 125 0.89 56.36 7.22
N SER A 126 1.70 55.30 7.31
CA SER A 126 2.39 54.72 6.15
C SER A 126 3.34 53.59 6.57
N ASN A 127 3.07 52.37 6.10
CA ASN A 127 4.02 51.38 5.57
C ASN A 127 3.55 49.96 5.87
N LEU A 128 3.07 49.35 4.80
CA LEU A 128 2.65 47.96 4.67
C LEU A 128 3.88 47.06 4.82
N MET A 129 3.92 46.27 5.88
CA MET A 129 4.57 44.94 6.01
C MET A 129 4.08 44.35 7.33
N PRO A 130 3.26 43.29 7.37
CA PRO A 130 3.00 42.60 8.63
C PRO A 130 4.01 41.47 8.79
N THR A 131 5.01 41.74 9.61
CA THR A 131 5.67 40.74 10.43
C THR A 131 4.60 40.04 11.28
N ILE A 132 4.61 38.70 11.23
CA ILE A 132 4.22 37.73 12.25
C ILE A 132 3.18 38.22 13.27
N ASN A 133 1.93 37.79 13.12
CA ASN A 133 1.01 37.63 14.24
C ASN A 133 0.64 36.15 14.37
N GLU A 134 1.40 35.48 15.24
CA GLU A 134 0.93 34.28 15.92
C GLU A 134 -0.34 34.61 16.72
N THR A 135 -1.13 33.56 16.98
CA THR A 135 -2.31 33.55 17.85
C THR A 135 -3.58 34.17 17.25
N ASN A 136 -4.23 33.43 16.34
CA ASN A 136 -5.67 33.12 16.39
C ASN A 136 -6.10 32.29 15.17
N ASN A 137 -5.56 31.08 15.04
CA ASN A 137 -6.19 30.06 14.20
C ASN A 137 -7.04 29.16 15.09
N TRP A 138 -8.33 29.45 15.19
CA TRP A 138 -9.30 28.40 15.50
C TRP A 138 -9.07 27.26 14.51
N ILE A 139 -8.52 26.15 14.99
CA ILE A 139 -8.23 24.95 14.21
C ILE A 139 -9.56 24.50 13.57
N GLN A 140 -9.78 24.85 12.30
CA GLN A 140 -10.76 24.15 11.48
C GLN A 140 -10.30 22.70 11.43
N LYS A 141 -10.96 21.83 12.19
CA LYS A 141 -10.61 20.40 12.25
C LYS A 141 -10.69 19.83 10.83
N LYS A 142 -9.52 19.47 10.30
CA LYS A 142 -9.38 18.82 8.99
C LYS A 142 -10.23 17.55 8.98
N LYS A 143 -10.97 17.34 7.88
CA LYS A 143 -11.80 16.16 7.65
C LYS A 143 -10.93 14.89 7.69
N ILE A 144 -11.31 13.92 8.53
CA ILE A 144 -10.66 12.60 8.61
C ILE A 144 -11.08 11.77 7.39
N VAL A 145 -10.11 11.25 6.66
CA VAL A 145 -10.27 10.32 5.53
C VAL A 145 -9.86 8.91 5.98
N ILE A 146 -10.55 7.90 5.47
CA ILE A 146 -10.23 6.49 5.69
C ILE A 146 -9.50 5.95 4.47
N TYR A 147 -8.28 5.46 4.63
CA TYR A 147 -7.58 4.71 3.59
C TYR A 147 -7.71 3.23 3.87
N TYR A 148 -8.45 2.52 3.02
CA TYR A 148 -8.62 1.07 3.10
C TYR A 148 -7.71 0.41 2.07
N ALA A 149 -6.65 -0.22 2.54
CA ALA A 149 -5.68 -0.88 1.68
C ALA A 149 -5.73 -2.40 1.77
N THR A 150 -5.53 -3.05 0.64
CA THR A 150 -5.43 -4.52 0.52
C THR A 150 -4.18 -4.89 -0.28
N ARG A 151 -3.80 -6.18 -0.26
CA ARG A 151 -2.63 -6.67 -1.00
C ARG A 151 -2.84 -6.64 -2.52
N THR A 152 -4.00 -7.09 -3.00
CA THR A 152 -4.27 -7.21 -4.44
C THR A 152 -5.49 -6.41 -4.89
N HIS A 153 -5.53 -6.05 -6.18
CA HIS A 153 -6.70 -5.42 -6.79
C HIS A 153 -7.96 -6.29 -6.76
N SER A 154 -7.82 -7.63 -6.85
CA SER A 154 -8.97 -8.53 -6.73
C SER A 154 -9.60 -8.48 -5.33
N GLN A 155 -8.78 -8.32 -4.28
CA GLN A 155 -9.28 -8.12 -2.92
C GLN A 155 -10.00 -6.78 -2.76
N ILE A 156 -9.52 -5.70 -3.42
CA ILE A 156 -10.25 -4.42 -3.44
C ILE A 156 -11.66 -4.62 -3.99
N GLY A 157 -11.82 -5.33 -5.12
CA GLY A 157 -13.13 -5.64 -5.69
C GLY A 157 -14.05 -6.41 -4.74
N GLN A 158 -13.51 -7.36 -3.96
CA GLN A 158 -14.25 -8.09 -2.93
C GLN A 158 -14.72 -7.17 -1.80
N VAL A 159 -13.84 -6.31 -1.29
CA VAL A 159 -14.16 -5.34 -0.23
C VAL A 159 -15.22 -4.36 -0.71
N ILE A 160 -15.14 -3.88 -1.95
CA ILE A 160 -16.18 -3.02 -2.55
C ILE A 160 -17.50 -3.77 -2.66
N GLY A 161 -17.47 -5.06 -3.01
CA GLY A 161 -18.65 -5.94 -2.97
C GLY A 161 -19.32 -6.00 -1.59
N GLU A 162 -18.54 -6.04 -0.50
CA GLU A 162 -19.08 -5.92 0.86
C GLU A 162 -19.57 -4.51 1.17
N PHE A 163 -18.86 -3.47 0.71
CA PHE A 163 -19.24 -2.08 0.91
C PHE A 163 -20.60 -1.75 0.27
N ARG A 164 -20.88 -2.30 -0.94
CA ARG A 164 -22.18 -2.21 -1.64
C ARG A 164 -23.37 -2.73 -0.81
N LYS A 165 -23.13 -3.61 0.17
CA LYS A 165 -24.19 -4.18 1.03
C LYS A 165 -24.54 -3.25 2.20
N THR A 166 -23.70 -2.26 2.49
CA THR A 166 -23.87 -1.35 3.63
C THR A 166 -24.83 -0.21 3.31
N SER A 167 -25.33 0.48 4.34
CA SER A 167 -26.08 1.73 4.18
C SER A 167 -25.18 2.98 4.19
N TYR A 168 -23.87 2.81 4.45
CA TYR A 168 -22.89 3.90 4.58
C TYR A 168 -22.35 4.38 3.23
N HIS A 169 -23.21 4.64 2.25
CA HIS A 169 -22.79 5.16 0.96
C HIS A 169 -22.28 6.61 1.11
N VAL A 170 -20.97 6.73 1.30
CA VAL A 170 -20.21 7.98 1.41
C VAL A 170 -19.40 8.21 0.13
N PRO A 171 -18.99 9.46 -0.18
CA PRO A 171 -18.03 9.73 -1.24
C PRO A 171 -16.82 8.80 -1.16
N MET A 172 -16.56 8.03 -2.22
CA MET A 172 -15.49 7.05 -2.26
C MET A 172 -14.61 7.22 -3.50
N ALA A 173 -13.40 6.68 -3.44
CA ALA A 173 -12.53 6.53 -4.59
C ALA A 173 -11.77 5.20 -4.52
N VAL A 174 -11.38 4.68 -5.69
CA VAL A 174 -10.54 3.49 -5.82
C VAL A 174 -9.29 3.88 -6.58
N LEU A 175 -8.12 3.73 -5.98
CA LEU A 175 -6.84 4.03 -6.62
C LEU A 175 -6.20 2.78 -7.20
N GLY A 176 -5.48 2.95 -8.30
CA GLY A 176 -4.85 1.86 -9.03
C GLY A 176 -3.97 2.35 -10.17
N SER A 177 -3.23 1.43 -10.77
CA SER A 177 -2.24 1.76 -11.80
C SER A 177 -2.90 2.23 -13.10
N ARG A 178 -2.14 3.02 -13.88
CA ARG A 178 -2.59 3.45 -15.22
C ARG A 178 -2.88 2.26 -16.14
N LYS A 179 -2.14 1.15 -15.98
CA LYS A 179 -2.36 -0.10 -16.73
C LYS A 179 -3.77 -0.67 -16.54
N ARG A 180 -4.36 -0.50 -15.36
CA ARG A 180 -5.74 -0.94 -15.08
C ARG A 180 -6.77 0.07 -15.56
N TYR A 181 -6.51 1.37 -15.38
CA TYR A 181 -7.49 2.43 -15.62
C TYR A 181 -7.51 3.04 -17.03
N CYS A 182 -6.53 2.76 -17.89
CA CYS A 182 -6.42 3.43 -19.19
C CYS A 182 -7.63 3.15 -20.10
N THR A 183 -8.42 4.19 -20.37
CA THR A 183 -9.56 4.17 -21.32
C THR A 183 -9.16 4.56 -22.74
N ASN A 184 -7.94 5.07 -22.95
CA ASN A 184 -7.46 5.45 -24.27
C ASN A 184 -7.16 4.19 -25.10
N SER A 185 -7.93 3.99 -26.17
CA SER A 185 -7.85 2.79 -27.03
C SER A 185 -6.50 2.60 -27.72
N LYS A 186 -5.69 3.67 -27.87
CA LYS A 186 -4.36 3.59 -28.50
C LYS A 186 -3.28 3.08 -27.56
N VAL A 187 -3.46 3.23 -26.24
CA VAL A 187 -2.44 2.90 -25.23
C VAL A 187 -2.85 1.72 -24.36
N ARG A 188 -4.15 1.49 -24.20
CA ARG A 188 -4.69 0.38 -23.41
C ARG A 188 -4.11 -0.95 -23.87
N GLY A 189 -3.62 -1.74 -22.90
CA GLY A 189 -3.09 -3.09 -23.13
C GLY A 189 -1.63 -3.16 -23.63
N GLN A 190 -0.97 -2.03 -23.88
CA GLN A 190 0.44 -2.01 -24.24
C GLN A 190 1.37 -2.08 -23.01
N ASP A 191 2.66 -2.34 -23.24
CA ASP A 191 3.69 -2.16 -22.22
C ASP A 191 4.11 -0.68 -22.08
N ASN A 192 4.70 -0.35 -20.93
CA ASN A 192 5.15 1.01 -20.56
C ASN A 192 4.06 2.10 -20.69
N ILE A 193 2.84 1.78 -20.24
CA ILE A 193 1.69 2.69 -20.27
C ILE A 193 2.00 4.02 -19.55
N ASP A 194 2.79 3.99 -18.48
CA ASP A 194 3.13 5.19 -17.72
C ASP A 194 3.92 6.20 -18.54
N GLU A 195 4.93 5.76 -19.29
CA GLU A 195 5.72 6.62 -20.16
C GLU A 195 4.90 7.13 -21.33
N LYS A 196 4.16 6.25 -22.00
CA LYS A 196 3.26 6.62 -23.11
C LYS A 196 2.20 7.63 -22.66
N CYS A 197 1.64 7.44 -21.47
CA CYS A 197 0.69 8.37 -20.88
C CYS A 197 1.34 9.74 -20.63
N LYS A 198 2.53 9.77 -20.01
CA LYS A 198 3.31 11.01 -19.83
C LYS A 198 3.58 11.69 -21.16
N LEU A 199 4.01 10.96 -22.19
CA LEU A 199 4.25 11.51 -23.53
C LEU A 199 2.97 12.12 -24.14
N LEU A 200 1.84 11.43 -24.08
CA LEU A 200 0.57 11.95 -24.59
C LEU A 200 0.07 13.19 -23.84
N LEU A 201 0.35 13.29 -22.53
CA LEU A 201 0.06 14.49 -21.75
C LEU A 201 1.00 15.64 -22.14
N LYS A 202 2.28 15.34 -22.37
CA LYS A 202 3.28 16.30 -22.88
C LYS A 202 2.90 16.85 -24.26
N GLU A 203 2.54 15.98 -25.22
CA GLU A 203 2.09 16.39 -26.55
C GLU A 203 0.82 17.24 -26.49
N ARG A 204 -0.09 16.92 -25.56
CA ARG A 204 -1.31 17.69 -25.34
C ARG A 204 -1.02 19.11 -24.87
N ALA A 205 -0.09 19.27 -23.92
CA ALA A 205 0.32 20.58 -23.41
C ALA A 205 0.88 21.46 -24.54
N LYS A 206 1.68 20.90 -25.45
CA LYS A 206 2.31 21.63 -26.56
C LYS A 206 1.37 21.93 -27.74
N LYS A 207 0.64 20.92 -28.23
CA LYS A 207 -0.02 20.98 -29.56
C LYS A 207 -1.54 20.76 -29.52
N LYS A 208 -2.15 20.57 -28.33
CA LYS A 208 -3.55 20.11 -28.16
C LYS A 208 -3.89 18.77 -28.85
N VAL A 209 -2.89 18.09 -29.43
CA VAL A 209 -2.96 16.77 -30.02
C VAL A 209 -2.34 15.81 -29.01
N GLY A 210 -3.14 15.25 -28.11
CA GLY A 210 -2.66 14.30 -27.11
C GLY A 210 -3.82 13.48 -26.55
N CYS A 211 -3.72 12.97 -25.32
CA CYS A 211 -4.75 12.10 -24.72
C CYS A 211 -6.11 12.81 -24.65
N ARG A 212 -7.07 12.44 -25.51
CA ARG A 212 -8.40 13.09 -25.61
C ARG A 212 -9.21 12.91 -24.34
N GLU A 213 -9.08 11.72 -23.76
CA GLU A 213 -9.80 11.24 -22.58
C GLU A 213 -9.42 12.07 -21.33
N PHE A 214 -8.18 12.55 -21.23
CA PHE A 214 -7.77 13.47 -20.16
C PHE A 214 -8.62 14.74 -20.13
N VAL A 215 -9.01 15.22 -21.33
CA VAL A 215 -10.11 16.17 -21.62
C VAL A 215 -11.23 16.18 -20.60
N ASN A 216 -11.84 15.01 -20.62
CA ASN A 216 -13.14 14.71 -20.08
C ASN A 216 -13.00 13.99 -18.74
N ALA A 217 -11.81 13.95 -18.12
CA ALA A 217 -11.62 13.32 -16.81
C ALA A 217 -12.57 13.90 -15.75
N HIS A 218 -12.78 15.22 -15.77
CA HIS A 218 -13.74 15.90 -14.88
C HIS A 218 -15.20 15.45 -15.10
N LYS A 219 -15.55 14.98 -16.31
CA LYS A 219 -16.91 14.49 -16.62
C LYS A 219 -17.22 13.16 -15.95
N ILE A 220 -16.20 12.38 -15.60
CA ILE A 220 -16.39 11.09 -14.91
C ILE A 220 -17.02 11.34 -13.55
N ARG A 221 -16.38 12.12 -12.68
CA ARG A 221 -16.92 12.43 -11.36
C ARG A 221 -18.31 13.10 -11.42
N ALA A 222 -18.57 13.87 -12.48
CA ALA A 222 -19.86 14.51 -12.68
C ALA A 222 -20.97 13.57 -13.18
N HIS A 223 -20.65 12.36 -13.65
CA HIS A 223 -21.58 11.47 -14.32
C HIS A 223 -22.70 10.99 -13.37
N PRO A 224 -23.98 11.01 -13.78
CA PRO A 224 -25.11 10.67 -12.91
C PRO A 224 -25.05 9.27 -12.29
N SER A 225 -24.47 8.30 -12.98
CA SER A 225 -24.37 6.92 -12.47
C SER A 225 -23.52 6.79 -11.21
N LEU A 226 -22.54 7.68 -11.02
CA LEU A 226 -21.63 7.68 -9.86
C LEU A 226 -22.14 8.58 -8.72
N ARG A 227 -23.25 9.29 -8.92
CA ARG A 227 -23.87 10.13 -7.89
C ARG A 227 -24.79 9.29 -7.00
N LYS A 228 -25.19 9.88 -5.88
CA LYS A 228 -26.14 9.28 -4.93
C LYS A 228 -27.40 8.79 -5.64
N GLY A 229 -27.75 7.52 -5.46
CA GLY A 229 -28.89 6.87 -6.13
C GLY A 229 -28.60 6.39 -7.57
N GLY A 230 -27.39 6.59 -8.09
CA GLY A 230 -26.94 6.06 -9.37
C GLY A 230 -26.56 4.58 -9.28
N CYS A 231 -26.56 3.88 -10.42
CA CYS A 231 -26.25 2.44 -10.48
C CYS A 231 -24.80 2.08 -10.10
N TYR A 232 -23.90 3.06 -10.09
CA TYR A 232 -22.50 2.94 -9.71
C TYR A 232 -22.16 3.89 -8.53
N GLU A 233 -23.12 4.20 -7.66
CA GLU A 233 -22.88 4.99 -6.43
C GLU A 233 -21.70 4.40 -5.63
N VAL A 234 -21.66 3.07 -5.52
CA VAL A 234 -20.51 2.30 -5.06
C VAL A 234 -19.92 1.52 -6.23
N HIS A 235 -18.69 1.83 -6.60
CA HIS A 235 -18.05 1.40 -7.84
C HIS A 235 -16.67 0.81 -7.60
N ASP A 236 -16.27 -0.14 -8.45
CA ASP A 236 -14.91 -0.64 -8.57
C ASP A 236 -14.20 -0.05 -9.81
N ILE A 237 -13.00 -0.56 -10.10
CA ILE A 237 -12.17 -0.11 -11.22
C ILE A 237 -12.91 -0.35 -12.54
N GLU A 238 -13.50 -1.54 -12.69
CA GLU A 238 -14.20 -1.99 -13.89
C GLU A 238 -15.43 -1.12 -14.17
N ASP A 239 -16.19 -0.76 -13.14
CA ASP A 239 -17.31 0.16 -13.26
C ASP A 239 -16.87 1.57 -13.69
N LEU A 240 -15.77 2.07 -13.14
CA LEU A 240 -15.24 3.39 -13.52
C LEU A 240 -14.69 3.43 -14.95
N ILE A 241 -14.15 2.30 -15.45
CA ILE A 241 -13.75 2.17 -16.86
C ILE A 241 -14.97 2.25 -17.77
N LYS A 242 -16.07 1.56 -17.45
CA LYS A 242 -17.32 1.64 -18.24
C LYS A 242 -17.84 3.07 -18.32
N VAL A 243 -17.85 3.79 -17.20
CA VAL A 243 -18.25 5.21 -17.19
C VAL A 243 -17.29 6.06 -18.02
N GLY A 244 -15.98 5.84 -17.89
CA GLY A 244 -14.96 6.52 -18.70
C GLY A 244 -15.13 6.29 -20.19
N GLU A 245 -15.47 5.06 -20.61
CA GLU A 245 -15.79 4.74 -22.01
C GLU A 245 -17.06 5.46 -22.50
N MET A 246 -18.09 5.59 -21.66
CA MET A 246 -19.33 6.32 -22.00
C MET A 246 -19.12 7.82 -22.20
N VAL A 247 -18.26 8.46 -21.40
CA VAL A 247 -18.02 9.91 -21.45
C VAL A 247 -16.75 10.29 -22.22
N GLU A 248 -16.09 9.31 -22.84
CA GLU A 248 -14.76 9.44 -23.45
C GLU A 248 -13.78 10.17 -22.51
N GLY A 249 -13.77 9.76 -21.24
CA GLY A 249 -13.01 10.36 -20.15
C GLY A 249 -11.92 9.44 -19.61
N CYS A 250 -10.87 10.01 -19.04
CA CYS A 250 -9.78 9.26 -18.45
C CYS A 250 -10.12 8.80 -17.03
N SER A 251 -10.42 7.51 -16.86
CA SER A 251 -10.79 6.94 -15.56
C SER A 251 -9.68 7.04 -14.51
N TYR A 252 -8.40 7.05 -14.93
CA TYR A 252 -7.27 7.22 -14.00
C TYR A 252 -7.30 8.58 -13.30
N PHE A 253 -7.32 9.67 -14.07
CA PHE A 253 -7.40 11.03 -13.50
C PHE A 253 -8.77 11.31 -12.89
N GLY A 254 -9.84 10.69 -13.41
CA GLY A 254 -11.15 10.72 -12.77
C GLY A 254 -11.12 10.16 -11.35
N ALA A 255 -10.48 9.00 -11.14
CA ALA A 255 -10.31 8.39 -9.82
C ALA A 255 -9.50 9.28 -8.86
N GLN A 256 -8.43 9.92 -9.34
CA GLN A 256 -7.63 10.87 -8.55
C GLN A 256 -8.47 12.06 -8.09
N ALA A 257 -9.22 12.69 -8.99
CA ALA A 257 -10.11 13.81 -8.67
C ALA A 257 -11.29 13.41 -7.74
N MET A 258 -11.62 12.13 -7.66
CA MET A 258 -12.58 11.59 -6.69
C MET A 258 -11.93 11.39 -5.31
N ALA A 259 -10.66 10.95 -5.27
CA ALA A 259 -9.92 10.73 -4.02
C ALA A 259 -9.73 12.03 -3.22
N GLU A 260 -9.54 13.18 -3.89
CA GLU A 260 -9.40 14.50 -3.25
C GLU A 260 -10.57 14.86 -2.31
N VAL A 261 -11.79 14.43 -2.63
CA VAL A 261 -13.00 14.76 -1.86
C VAL A 261 -13.59 13.57 -1.12
N ALA A 262 -12.96 12.39 -1.22
CA ALA A 262 -13.48 11.15 -0.68
C ALA A 262 -13.53 11.17 0.86
N ASP A 263 -14.42 10.34 1.40
CA ASP A 263 -14.50 9.96 2.81
C ASP A 263 -13.72 8.66 3.06
N ILE A 264 -13.71 7.78 2.06
CA ILE A 264 -13.00 6.51 2.04
C ILE A 264 -12.29 6.31 0.69
N VAL A 265 -11.02 5.90 0.74
CA VAL A 265 -10.20 5.64 -0.43
C VAL A 265 -9.69 4.21 -0.37
N PHE A 266 -10.02 3.41 -1.38
CA PHE A 266 -9.53 2.04 -1.52
C PHE A 266 -8.26 2.01 -2.37
N CYS A 267 -7.21 1.32 -1.93
CA CYS A 267 -5.93 1.30 -2.66
C CYS A 267 -5.07 0.06 -2.35
N PRO A 268 -4.01 -0.23 -3.14
CA PRO A 268 -3.03 -1.25 -2.76
C PRO A 268 -2.14 -0.81 -1.59
N TYR A 269 -1.58 -1.76 -0.83
CA TYR A 269 -0.62 -1.47 0.26
C TYR A 269 0.52 -0.54 -0.14
N SER A 270 1.08 -0.76 -1.34
CA SER A 270 2.21 0.02 -1.84
C SER A 270 1.90 1.50 -1.93
N TYR A 271 0.64 1.91 -2.11
CA TYR A 271 0.25 3.32 -2.19
C TYR A 271 0.32 4.02 -0.83
N ILE A 272 0.24 3.26 0.26
CA ILE A 272 0.31 3.78 1.64
C ILE A 272 1.73 3.67 2.20
N VAL A 273 2.37 2.52 2.00
CA VAL A 273 3.65 2.18 2.63
C VAL A 273 4.82 2.82 1.89
N ASN A 274 4.83 2.79 0.56
CA ASN A 274 5.94 3.35 -0.23
C ASN A 274 5.85 4.88 -0.26
N PRO A 275 6.85 5.61 0.28
CA PRO A 275 6.82 7.08 0.34
C PRO A 275 6.74 7.75 -1.02
N GLN A 276 7.40 7.20 -2.04
CA GLN A 276 7.42 7.75 -3.40
C GLN A 276 6.04 7.66 -4.05
N ILE A 277 5.40 6.48 -3.98
CA ILE A 277 4.05 6.28 -4.51
C ILE A 277 3.05 7.15 -3.76
N ARG A 278 3.16 7.22 -2.43
CA ARG A 278 2.31 8.05 -1.58
C ARG A 278 2.38 9.53 -1.96
N LYS A 279 3.59 10.05 -2.21
CA LYS A 279 3.83 11.43 -2.67
C LYS A 279 3.25 11.65 -4.07
N ALA A 280 3.50 10.74 -5.01
CA ALA A 280 3.01 10.83 -6.38
C ALA A 280 1.48 10.74 -6.51
N MET A 281 0.82 10.08 -5.55
CA MET A 281 -0.64 9.95 -5.49
C MET A 281 -1.29 10.95 -4.52
N GLU A 282 -0.52 11.90 -3.96
CA GLU A 282 -0.98 12.93 -3.02
C GLU A 282 -1.73 12.37 -1.80
N ILE A 283 -1.37 11.16 -1.37
CA ILE A 283 -2.00 10.49 -0.23
C ILE A 283 -1.44 11.07 1.06
N ASN A 284 -2.30 11.75 1.82
CA ASN A 284 -1.94 12.26 3.14
C ASN A 284 -2.34 11.25 4.23
N VAL A 285 -1.36 10.57 4.82
CA VAL A 285 -1.55 9.69 5.99
C VAL A 285 -1.75 10.47 7.29
N LYS A 286 -1.24 11.71 7.37
CA LYS A 286 -1.17 12.47 8.62
C LYS A 286 -2.57 12.79 9.17
N GLY A 287 -2.85 12.31 10.39
CA GLY A 287 -4.12 12.53 11.07
C GLY A 287 -5.32 11.79 10.46
N ASN A 288 -5.07 10.79 9.60
CA ASN A 288 -6.09 9.98 8.94
C ASN A 288 -6.09 8.53 9.43
N ILE A 289 -7.14 7.78 9.11
CA ILE A 289 -7.28 6.37 9.49
C ILE A 289 -6.74 5.50 8.36
N ILE A 290 -5.89 4.54 8.69
CA ILE A 290 -5.31 3.58 7.76
C ILE A 290 -5.77 2.18 8.17
N ILE A 291 -6.34 1.46 7.23
CA ILE A 291 -6.77 0.08 7.39
C ILE A 291 -5.95 -0.78 6.42
N LEU A 292 -5.24 -1.78 6.92
CA LEU A 292 -4.55 -2.76 6.08
C LEU A 292 -5.19 -4.13 6.31
N ASP A 293 -5.90 -4.64 5.30
CA ASP A 293 -6.67 -5.89 5.35
C ASP A 293 -5.99 -7.03 4.59
N GLU A 294 -5.85 -8.18 5.24
CA GLU A 294 -4.95 -9.29 4.90
C GLU A 294 -3.47 -8.88 5.04
N ALA A 295 -3.12 -8.30 6.19
CA ALA A 295 -1.83 -7.66 6.48
C ALA A 295 -0.66 -8.62 6.80
N HIS A 296 -0.76 -9.93 6.55
CA HIS A 296 0.30 -10.89 6.87
C HIS A 296 1.59 -10.71 6.05
N ASN A 297 1.56 -9.97 4.94
CA ASN A 297 2.74 -9.64 4.14
C ASN A 297 3.19 -8.18 4.27
N ILE A 298 2.67 -7.43 5.24
CA ILE A 298 3.01 -6.01 5.34
C ILE A 298 4.49 -5.77 5.66
N GLU A 299 5.13 -6.71 6.37
CA GLU A 299 6.56 -6.70 6.63
C GLU A 299 7.37 -6.70 5.33
N ASP A 300 7.05 -7.62 4.40
CA ASP A 300 7.73 -7.72 3.11
C ASP A 300 7.53 -6.44 2.29
N VAL A 301 6.30 -5.92 2.24
CA VAL A 301 5.99 -4.68 1.53
C VAL A 301 6.73 -3.47 2.13
N ALA A 302 6.91 -3.44 3.45
CA ALA A 302 7.68 -2.39 4.11
C ALA A 302 9.19 -2.52 3.82
N ARG A 303 9.75 -3.73 3.85
CA ARG A 303 11.15 -3.99 3.44
C ARG A 303 11.39 -3.59 1.99
N GLU A 304 10.50 -3.99 1.08
CA GLU A 304 10.56 -3.62 -0.34
C GLU A 304 10.49 -2.10 -0.53
N ALA A 305 9.60 -1.40 0.18
CA ALA A 305 9.47 0.05 0.12
C ALA A 305 10.69 0.83 0.62
N GLY A 306 11.49 0.22 1.52
CA GLY A 306 12.75 0.78 2.01
C GLY A 306 13.99 0.28 1.25
N SER A 307 13.80 -0.59 0.26
CA SER A 307 14.85 -1.20 -0.55
C SER A 307 14.91 -0.56 -1.94
N ILE A 308 16.05 -0.68 -2.60
CA ILE A 308 16.22 -0.27 -3.99
C ILE A 308 17.10 -1.27 -4.73
N ASP A 309 16.74 -1.59 -5.97
CA ASP A 309 17.52 -2.38 -6.91
C ASP A 309 17.72 -1.56 -8.19
N VAL A 310 18.98 -1.37 -8.59
CA VAL A 310 19.34 -0.55 -9.74
C VAL A 310 20.26 -1.32 -10.67
N GLU A 311 19.80 -1.55 -11.90
CA GLU A 311 20.61 -2.14 -12.95
C GLU A 311 21.68 -1.16 -13.43
N GLU A 312 22.89 -1.67 -13.67
CA GLU A 312 24.06 -0.91 -14.15
C GLU A 312 23.75 -0.09 -15.42
N GLY A 313 22.94 -0.62 -16.35
CA GLY A 313 22.53 0.11 -17.55
C GLY A 313 21.73 1.38 -17.26
N VAL A 314 20.90 1.38 -16.21
CA VAL A 314 20.11 2.55 -15.82
C VAL A 314 20.98 3.59 -15.11
N LEU A 315 21.99 3.15 -14.34
CA LEU A 315 22.98 4.05 -13.76
C LEU A 315 23.78 4.78 -14.84
N PHE A 316 24.16 4.10 -15.93
CA PHE A 316 24.81 4.75 -17.07
C PHE A 316 23.92 5.80 -17.75
N GLN A 317 22.62 5.52 -17.90
CA GLN A 317 21.67 6.49 -18.43
C GLN A 317 21.57 7.73 -17.51
N LEU A 318 21.43 7.51 -16.20
CA LEU A 318 21.39 8.59 -15.21
C LEU A 318 22.68 9.41 -15.21
N HIS A 319 23.85 8.76 -15.26
CA HIS A 319 25.14 9.42 -15.34
C HIS A 319 25.25 10.36 -16.55
N LYS A 320 24.88 9.87 -17.74
CA LYS A 320 24.91 10.66 -18.98
C LYS A 320 23.93 11.84 -18.96
N GLU A 321 22.75 11.65 -18.38
CA GLU A 321 21.80 12.76 -18.25
C GLU A 321 22.29 13.81 -17.25
N LEU A 322 22.88 13.41 -16.12
CA LEU A 322 23.48 14.33 -15.17
C LEU A 322 24.65 15.11 -15.78
N GLU A 323 25.49 14.47 -16.57
CA GLU A 323 26.61 15.10 -17.30
C GLU A 323 26.13 16.27 -18.17
N ASN A 324 25.08 16.04 -18.98
CA ASN A 324 24.50 17.08 -19.82
C ASN A 324 23.89 18.21 -18.97
N LEU A 325 23.22 17.87 -17.87
CA LEU A 325 22.56 18.84 -16.98
C LEU A 325 23.55 19.69 -16.18
N CYS A 326 24.78 19.22 -15.98
CA CYS A 326 25.85 20.02 -15.39
C CYS A 326 26.17 21.28 -16.19
N GLU A 327 25.91 21.33 -17.50
CA GLU A 327 26.04 22.55 -18.30
C GLU A 327 25.04 23.63 -17.87
N SER A 328 23.85 23.21 -17.44
CA SER A 328 22.75 24.09 -17.04
C SER A 328 22.89 24.57 -15.59
N ASN A 329 23.16 23.67 -14.64
CA ASN A 329 23.28 24.03 -13.22
C ASN A 329 24.30 23.14 -12.47
N LYS A 330 25.56 23.58 -12.45
CA LYS A 330 26.66 22.86 -11.80
C LYS A 330 26.44 22.65 -10.30
N GLU A 331 25.86 23.61 -9.59
CA GLU A 331 25.71 23.51 -8.13
C GLU A 331 24.79 22.36 -7.71
N ILE A 332 23.78 22.05 -8.52
CA ILE A 332 22.82 20.98 -8.24
C ILE A 332 23.30 19.64 -8.81
N TYR A 333 23.74 19.63 -10.07
CA TYR A 333 23.95 18.36 -10.80
C TYR A 333 25.37 17.81 -10.65
N GLN A 334 26.39 18.65 -10.41
CA GLN A 334 27.77 18.18 -10.27
C GLN A 334 27.97 17.20 -9.10
N PRO A 335 27.46 17.47 -7.88
CA PRO A 335 27.60 16.51 -6.77
C PRO A 335 26.89 15.18 -7.04
N LEU A 336 25.77 15.21 -7.75
CA LEU A 336 25.03 14.01 -8.12
C LEU A 336 25.76 13.21 -9.21
N TYR A 337 26.32 13.89 -10.21
CA TYR A 337 27.16 13.28 -11.24
C TYR A 337 28.34 12.53 -10.61
N GLU A 338 29.11 13.20 -9.74
CA GLU A 338 30.28 12.61 -9.06
C GLU A 338 29.90 11.41 -8.17
N MET A 339 28.73 11.47 -7.52
CA MET A 339 28.19 10.35 -6.76
C MET A 339 27.92 9.13 -7.65
N ILE A 340 27.23 9.33 -8.79
CA ILE A 340 26.91 8.22 -9.70
C ILE A 340 28.18 7.68 -10.38
N GLU A 341 29.14 8.54 -10.72
CA GLU A 341 30.45 8.15 -11.24
C GLU A 341 31.22 7.28 -10.23
N GLY A 342 31.16 7.65 -8.94
CA GLY A 342 31.71 6.87 -7.83
C GLY A 342 31.07 5.48 -7.71
N ILE A 343 29.74 5.40 -7.80
CA ILE A 343 29.01 4.12 -7.81
C ILE A 343 29.44 3.25 -9.00
N LEU A 344 29.47 3.81 -10.22
CA LEU A 344 29.84 3.06 -11.43
C LEU A 344 31.29 2.54 -11.35
N SER A 345 32.20 3.37 -10.84
CA SER A 345 33.60 2.98 -10.61
C SER A 345 33.72 1.86 -9.58
N TRP A 346 32.96 1.94 -8.48
CA TRP A 346 32.89 0.89 -7.46
C TRP A 346 32.34 -0.42 -8.03
N ILE A 347 31.26 -0.38 -8.84
CA ILE A 347 30.70 -1.56 -9.51
C ILE A 347 31.77 -2.22 -10.40
N SER A 348 32.44 -1.44 -11.24
CA SER A 348 33.51 -1.91 -12.14
C SER A 348 34.65 -2.60 -11.36
N LEU A 349 35.08 -1.99 -10.25
CA LEU A 349 36.12 -2.56 -9.38
C LEU A 349 35.70 -3.88 -8.73
N ARG A 350 34.46 -3.94 -8.20
CA ARG A 350 33.96 -5.11 -7.46
C ARG A 350 33.47 -6.24 -8.37
N LYS A 351 33.06 -5.96 -9.61
CA LYS A 351 32.63 -6.96 -10.61
C LYS A 351 33.65 -8.09 -10.80
N ASN A 352 34.94 -7.79 -10.67
CA ASN A 352 36.04 -8.74 -10.82
C ASN A 352 36.31 -9.60 -9.57
N SER A 353 35.83 -9.17 -8.39
CA SER A 353 36.10 -9.83 -7.10
C SER A 353 34.88 -10.55 -6.50
N LEU A 354 33.78 -10.65 -7.24
CA LEU A 354 32.54 -11.26 -6.75
C LEU A 354 32.68 -12.76 -6.41
N GLY A 355 32.04 -13.16 -5.31
CA GLY A 355 31.90 -14.57 -4.93
C GLY A 355 31.10 -15.36 -5.96
N LYS A 356 31.59 -16.54 -6.34
CA LYS A 356 30.85 -17.46 -7.23
C LYS A 356 29.75 -18.17 -6.43
N HIS A 357 28.48 -17.86 -6.70
CA HIS A 357 27.33 -18.53 -6.07
C HIS A 357 26.74 -19.63 -6.96
N SER A 358 26.79 -19.47 -8.30
CA SER A 358 26.48 -20.52 -9.28
C SER A 358 27.18 -20.25 -10.62
N PHE A 359 27.01 -21.12 -11.63
CA PHE A 359 27.63 -20.92 -12.95
C PHE A 359 27.14 -19.64 -13.66
N GLN A 360 25.92 -19.18 -13.36
CA GLN A 360 25.28 -18.02 -14.00
C GLN A 360 25.10 -16.82 -13.05
N HIS A 361 25.39 -16.96 -11.76
CA HIS A 361 25.20 -15.89 -10.76
C HIS A 361 26.45 -15.71 -9.91
N LYS A 362 26.93 -14.46 -9.89
CA LYS A 362 27.96 -13.98 -8.95
C LYS A 362 27.34 -12.91 -8.07
N ALA A 363 27.60 -12.97 -6.77
CA ALA A 363 27.07 -11.98 -5.84
C ALA A 363 28.05 -11.76 -4.69
N SER A 364 28.04 -10.54 -4.16
CA SER A 364 28.70 -10.18 -2.90
C SER A 364 27.73 -9.34 -2.07
N CYS A 365 27.76 -9.57 -0.76
CA CYS A 365 26.86 -8.93 0.19
C CYS A 365 27.68 -8.31 1.33
N TRP A 366 27.36 -7.08 1.71
CA TRP A 366 27.99 -6.35 2.79
C TRP A 366 26.90 -5.80 3.71
N GLY A 367 26.95 -6.14 5.00
CA GLY A 367 26.00 -5.65 6.01
C GLY A 367 26.66 -4.71 7.02
N GLY A 368 25.86 -3.82 7.61
CA GLY A 368 26.29 -2.91 8.69
C GLY A 368 27.48 -2.03 8.29
N ASP A 369 28.46 -1.90 9.18
CA ASP A 369 29.65 -1.07 8.97
C ASP A 369 30.43 -1.41 7.68
N LYS A 370 30.34 -2.66 7.20
CA LYS A 370 30.96 -3.03 5.92
C LYS A 370 30.25 -2.36 4.76
N ALA A 371 28.91 -2.30 4.77
CA ALA A 371 28.14 -1.58 3.76
C ALA A 371 28.50 -0.10 3.73
N LEU A 372 28.63 0.53 4.92
CA LEU A 372 29.06 1.93 5.03
C LEU A 372 30.45 2.16 4.40
N LYS A 373 31.42 1.27 4.67
CA LYS A 373 32.77 1.38 4.08
C LYS A 373 32.76 1.24 2.56
N GLU A 374 31.99 0.29 2.03
CA GLU A 374 31.86 0.13 0.58
C GLU A 374 31.19 1.35 -0.08
N LEU A 375 30.17 1.94 0.57
CA LEU A 375 29.57 3.20 0.10
C LEU A 375 30.57 4.37 0.17
N GLN A 376 31.42 4.43 1.20
CA GLN A 376 32.48 5.44 1.29
C GLN A 376 33.51 5.31 0.16
N GLU A 377 33.87 4.07 -0.22
CA GLU A 377 34.69 3.83 -1.42
C GLU A 377 34.00 4.25 -2.72
N ALA A 378 32.66 4.26 -2.74
CA ALA A 378 31.84 4.81 -3.83
C ALA A 378 31.56 6.32 -3.70
N ASN A 379 32.32 7.05 -2.85
CA ASN A 379 32.16 8.48 -2.56
C ASN A 379 30.87 8.89 -1.83
N ILE A 380 30.19 7.95 -1.17
CA ILE A 380 28.97 8.21 -0.40
C ILE A 380 29.28 8.04 1.10
N SER A 381 29.30 9.14 1.83
CA SER A 381 29.56 9.17 3.26
C SER A 381 28.44 9.91 4.01
N MET A 382 28.33 9.66 5.31
CA MET A 382 27.41 10.37 6.18
C MET A 382 27.63 11.90 6.18
N GLN A 383 28.87 12.35 5.95
CA GLN A 383 29.21 13.78 5.98
C GLN A 383 28.74 14.50 4.71
N CYS A 384 28.85 13.86 3.55
CA CYS A 384 28.41 14.45 2.28
C CYS A 384 26.91 14.24 2.02
N PHE A 385 26.28 13.24 2.64
CA PHE A 385 24.89 12.88 2.37
C PHE A 385 23.87 14.02 2.49
N PRO A 386 23.89 14.90 3.53
CA PRO A 386 22.94 16.01 3.61
C PRO A 386 23.00 16.97 2.42
N SER A 387 24.22 17.26 1.93
CA SER A 387 24.42 18.10 0.75
C SER A 387 23.91 17.41 -0.53
N LEU A 388 24.20 16.11 -0.67
CA LEU A 388 23.71 15.30 -1.79
C LEU A 388 22.18 15.21 -1.78
N GLN A 389 21.57 15.06 -0.60
CA GLN A 389 20.13 14.94 -0.44
C GLN A 389 19.40 16.25 -0.81
N ASP A 390 19.96 17.41 -0.45
CA ASP A 390 19.44 18.71 -0.88
C ASP A 390 19.52 18.87 -2.41
N CYS A 391 20.66 18.52 -3.01
CA CYS A 391 20.83 18.53 -4.47
C CYS A 391 19.84 17.60 -5.18
N ALA A 392 19.68 16.37 -4.69
CA ALA A 392 18.74 15.41 -5.25
C ALA A 392 17.29 15.89 -5.12
N THR A 393 16.93 16.45 -3.96
CA THR A 393 15.58 17.01 -3.74
C THR A 393 15.28 18.14 -4.72
N LYS A 394 16.25 19.04 -4.96
CA LYS A 394 16.14 20.10 -5.96
C LYS A 394 16.03 19.54 -7.38
N ALA A 395 16.89 18.59 -7.77
CA ALA A 395 16.88 17.97 -9.09
C ALA A 395 15.56 17.23 -9.38
N ILE A 396 15.04 16.47 -8.41
CA ILE A 396 13.76 15.76 -8.52
C ILE A 396 12.60 16.75 -8.61
N ARG A 397 12.63 17.84 -7.81
CA ARG A 397 11.61 18.88 -7.88
C ARG A 397 11.61 19.58 -9.24
N ILE A 398 12.79 19.94 -9.76
CA ILE A 398 12.93 20.49 -11.11
C ILE A 398 12.34 19.51 -12.11
N ALA A 399 12.72 18.23 -12.09
CA ALA A 399 12.17 17.24 -13.02
C ALA A 399 10.65 17.00 -12.90
N THR A 400 10.06 17.27 -11.73
CA THR A 400 8.62 17.13 -11.48
C THR A 400 7.83 18.37 -11.92
N ASP A 401 8.38 19.55 -11.65
CA ASP A 401 7.75 20.86 -11.90
C ASP A 401 8.14 21.46 -13.27
N ALA A 402 9.15 20.91 -13.96
CA ALA A 402 9.75 21.49 -15.16
C ALA A 402 8.78 21.60 -16.33
N ASP A 403 8.92 22.71 -17.05
CA ASP A 403 8.28 22.88 -18.33
C ASP A 403 8.98 22.05 -19.42
N PRO A 404 8.27 21.62 -20.47
CA PRO A 404 8.78 20.64 -21.43
C PRO A 404 9.91 21.10 -22.37
N GLU A 405 10.43 22.31 -22.18
CA GLU A 405 11.55 22.88 -22.94
C GLU A 405 12.81 23.07 -22.09
N ASP A 406 12.69 22.90 -20.77
CA ASP A 406 13.84 22.96 -19.87
C ASP A 406 14.58 21.62 -19.86
N ASP A 407 15.90 21.68 -19.85
CA ASP A 407 16.72 20.49 -19.66
C ASP A 407 16.52 19.95 -18.24
N HIS A 408 15.96 18.75 -18.13
CA HIS A 408 15.65 18.08 -16.86
C HIS A 408 15.85 16.56 -16.96
N LEU A 409 15.96 15.88 -15.81
CA LEU A 409 16.08 14.41 -15.77
C LEU A 409 14.87 13.73 -16.40
N SER A 410 15.11 12.68 -17.19
CA SER A 410 14.05 11.88 -17.77
C SER A 410 13.40 10.94 -16.74
N GLY A 411 12.29 10.29 -17.13
CA GLY A 411 11.42 9.59 -16.17
C GLY A 411 12.09 8.45 -15.40
N ILE A 412 12.84 7.58 -16.09
CA ILE A 412 13.52 6.43 -15.47
C ILE A 412 14.67 6.91 -14.55
N PRO A 413 15.64 7.73 -15.01
CA PRO A 413 16.70 8.29 -14.17
C PRO A 413 16.19 9.06 -12.95
N CYS A 414 15.15 9.89 -13.11
CA CYS A 414 14.55 10.60 -11.98
C CYS A 414 13.96 9.64 -10.93
N THR A 415 13.32 8.56 -11.38
CA THR A 415 12.73 7.54 -10.47
C THR A 415 13.83 6.77 -9.72
N VAL A 416 14.92 6.42 -10.41
CA VAL A 416 16.09 5.77 -9.79
C VAL A 416 16.77 6.69 -8.80
N LEU A 417 16.96 7.97 -9.14
CA LEU A 417 17.51 8.96 -8.23
C LEU A 417 16.64 9.10 -6.97
N GLU A 418 15.33 9.25 -7.14
CA GLU A 418 14.40 9.33 -6.01
C GLU A 418 14.41 8.06 -5.15
N GLY A 419 14.50 6.87 -5.77
CA GLY A 419 14.57 5.59 -5.07
C GLY A 419 15.87 5.42 -4.27
N LEU A 420 17.01 5.75 -4.86
CA LEU A 420 18.32 5.75 -4.19
C LEU A 420 18.30 6.66 -2.96
N PHE A 421 17.86 7.91 -3.12
CA PHE A 421 17.82 8.86 -2.02
C PHE A 421 16.76 8.51 -0.97
N SER A 422 15.65 7.88 -1.34
CA SER A 422 14.67 7.34 -0.38
C SER A 422 15.32 6.28 0.52
N SER A 423 15.97 5.27 -0.07
CA SER A 423 16.63 4.21 0.70
C SER A 423 17.84 4.72 1.50
N PHE A 424 18.64 5.63 0.94
CA PHE A 424 19.74 6.26 1.68
C PHE A 424 19.26 7.16 2.82
N THR A 425 18.10 7.81 2.69
CA THR A 425 17.54 8.62 3.78
C THR A 425 17.28 7.76 5.01
N TYR A 426 16.74 6.55 4.84
CA TYR A 426 16.59 5.61 5.95
C TYR A 426 17.94 5.07 6.44
N PHE A 427 18.84 4.68 5.53
CA PHE A 427 20.16 4.15 5.86
C PHE A 427 21.00 5.11 6.73
N PHE A 428 20.98 6.40 6.41
CA PHE A 428 21.72 7.46 7.12
C PHE A 428 20.91 8.18 8.22
N SER A 429 19.64 7.82 8.42
CA SER A 429 18.79 8.44 9.45
C SER A 429 19.30 8.18 10.88
N GLU A 430 18.90 9.06 11.80
CA GLU A 430 19.31 9.03 13.23
C GLU A 430 20.83 8.88 13.41
N ASP A 431 21.62 9.65 12.64
CA ASP A 431 23.09 9.61 12.65
C ASP A 431 23.66 8.20 12.43
N GLY A 432 23.07 7.44 11.50
CA GLY A 432 23.57 6.12 11.08
C GLY A 432 23.22 4.97 12.00
N LYS A 433 22.30 5.16 12.95
CA LYS A 433 21.82 4.11 13.85
C LYS A 433 21.23 2.89 13.11
N HIS A 434 20.72 3.11 11.90
CA HIS A 434 20.03 2.11 11.08
C HIS A 434 20.94 1.41 10.06
N ILE A 435 22.24 1.69 10.04
CA ILE A 435 23.18 1.08 9.09
C ILE A 435 23.18 -0.45 9.19
N CYS A 436 23.03 -1.00 10.40
CA CYS A 436 22.95 -2.44 10.65
C CYS A 436 21.64 -3.09 10.18
N ASP A 437 20.61 -2.29 9.91
CA ASP A 437 19.32 -2.75 9.39
C ASP A 437 19.34 -2.95 7.86
N TYR A 438 20.48 -2.73 7.21
CA TYR A 438 20.62 -2.76 5.76
C TYR A 438 21.72 -3.69 5.26
N GLN A 439 21.54 -4.18 4.04
CA GLN A 439 22.52 -4.96 3.31
C GLN A 439 22.74 -4.38 1.91
N LEU A 440 23.98 -3.97 1.64
CA LEU A 440 24.45 -3.63 0.30
C LEU A 440 24.78 -4.90 -0.46
N VAL A 441 24.30 -5.03 -1.68
CA VAL A 441 24.49 -6.22 -2.51
C VAL A 441 24.87 -5.80 -3.93
N LEU A 442 25.85 -6.49 -4.50
CA LEU A 442 26.17 -6.41 -5.91
C LEU A 442 25.98 -7.79 -6.52
N GLN A 443 25.05 -7.92 -7.46
CA GLN A 443 24.77 -9.16 -8.16
C GLN A 443 25.07 -9.01 -9.63
N CYS A 444 25.73 -9.97 -10.25
CA CYS A 444 25.90 -10.00 -11.70
C CYS A 444 25.42 -11.35 -12.25
N HIS A 445 24.67 -11.27 -13.34
CA HIS A 445 24.10 -12.42 -14.03
C HIS A 445 24.29 -12.29 -15.55
N ILE A 446 24.19 -13.41 -16.25
CA ILE A 446 24.27 -13.46 -17.71
C ILE A 446 22.85 -13.28 -18.27
N LYS A 447 22.62 -12.29 -19.12
CA LYS A 447 21.36 -12.17 -19.86
C LYS A 447 21.28 -13.29 -20.90
N SER A 448 20.45 -14.30 -20.67
CA SER A 448 20.10 -15.27 -21.71
C SER A 448 18.97 -14.70 -22.56
N ASP A 449 19.25 -13.68 -23.38
CA ASP A 449 18.27 -13.25 -24.37
C ASP A 449 18.19 -14.28 -25.49
N ALA A 450 16.95 -14.69 -25.82
CA ALA A 450 16.67 -15.66 -26.85
C ALA A 450 17.05 -15.10 -28.23
N GLY A 451 18.30 -15.33 -28.66
CA GLY A 451 18.69 -15.23 -30.08
C GLY A 451 20.02 -14.58 -30.42
N PHE A 452 20.72 -13.93 -29.48
CA PHE A 452 22.04 -13.35 -29.75
C PHE A 452 23.03 -13.66 -28.63
N SER A 453 24.14 -14.32 -29.00
CA SER A 453 25.23 -14.72 -28.13
C SER A 453 26.17 -13.55 -27.83
N THR A 454 25.87 -12.79 -26.79
CA THR A 454 26.87 -11.94 -26.13
C THR A 454 26.86 -12.31 -24.65
N ASP A 455 27.98 -12.83 -24.14
CA ASP A 455 28.25 -13.13 -22.73
C ASP A 455 28.39 -11.82 -21.89
N ASP A 456 27.50 -10.86 -22.10
CA ASP A 456 27.52 -9.60 -21.38
C ASP A 456 26.87 -9.77 -20.00
N TRP A 457 27.73 -9.70 -18.98
CA TRP A 457 27.33 -9.72 -17.58
C TRP A 457 26.65 -8.41 -17.22
N THR A 458 25.39 -8.47 -16.84
CA THR A 458 24.66 -7.33 -16.28
C THR A 458 24.70 -7.37 -14.77
N CYS A 459 25.15 -6.26 -14.18
CA CYS A 459 25.22 -6.10 -12.74
C CYS A 459 24.06 -5.25 -12.21
N THR A 460 23.61 -5.58 -11.00
CA THR A 460 22.57 -4.89 -10.26
C THR A 460 23.14 -4.52 -8.90
N LEU A 461 23.12 -3.21 -8.61
CA LEU A 461 23.40 -2.65 -7.29
C LEU A 461 22.10 -2.68 -6.49
N SER A 462 22.13 -3.25 -5.30
CA SER A 462 20.97 -3.28 -4.43
C SER A 462 21.31 -2.82 -3.03
N LEU A 463 20.42 -2.03 -2.43
CA LEU A 463 20.46 -1.69 -1.01
C LEU A 463 19.15 -2.21 -0.40
N TRP A 464 19.25 -3.32 0.33
CA TRP A 464 18.09 -4.00 0.90
C TRP A 464 17.88 -3.61 2.35
N CYS A 465 16.68 -3.14 2.66
CA CYS A 465 16.20 -2.91 4.01
C CYS A 465 15.76 -4.23 4.63
N LEU A 466 16.39 -4.63 5.74
CA LEU A 466 16.07 -5.86 6.44
C LEU A 466 15.02 -5.64 7.53
N ASN A 467 14.92 -4.42 8.05
CA ASN A 467 14.04 -4.06 9.16
C ASN A 467 12.79 -3.28 8.67
N PRO A 468 11.60 -3.89 8.63
CA PRO A 468 10.39 -3.23 8.14
C PRO A 468 9.92 -2.07 9.03
N ALA A 469 10.33 -2.02 10.30
CA ALA A 469 9.96 -0.96 11.23
C ALA A 469 10.34 0.44 10.73
N LEU A 470 11.46 0.57 10.02
CA LEU A 470 11.96 1.87 9.54
C LEU A 470 10.96 2.59 8.66
N VAL A 471 10.30 1.86 7.77
CA VAL A 471 9.31 2.42 6.85
C VAL A 471 7.93 2.46 7.53
N PHE A 472 7.54 1.37 8.19
CA PHE A 472 6.20 1.22 8.72
C PHE A 472 5.93 2.15 9.90
N LYS A 473 6.86 2.28 10.84
CA LYS A 473 6.71 3.11 12.04
C LYS A 473 6.52 4.58 11.69
N ASN A 474 7.33 5.11 10.76
CA ASN A 474 7.21 6.50 10.30
C ASN A 474 5.82 6.82 9.72
N MET A 475 5.20 5.84 9.03
CA MET A 475 3.83 5.96 8.53
C MET A 475 2.80 5.85 9.66
N ALA A 476 2.97 4.91 10.59
CA ALA A 476 2.07 4.71 11.72
C ALA A 476 2.05 5.89 12.69
N ASP A 477 3.22 6.43 13.05
CA ASP A 477 3.38 7.58 13.96
C ASP A 477 2.74 8.86 13.39
N SER A 478 2.63 8.97 12.06
CA SER A 478 1.95 10.09 11.41
C SER A 478 0.43 9.93 11.37
N ALA A 479 -0.07 8.69 11.34
CA ALA A 479 -1.49 8.38 11.20
C ALA A 479 -2.26 8.63 12.50
N LEU A 480 -3.57 8.89 12.39
CA LEU A 480 -4.45 8.93 13.56
C LEU A 480 -4.58 7.52 14.16
N SER A 481 -4.81 6.53 13.30
CA SER A 481 -4.92 5.13 13.70
C SER A 481 -4.57 4.23 12.52
N VAL A 482 -3.68 3.26 12.77
CA VAL A 482 -3.47 2.12 11.88
C VAL A 482 -4.20 0.92 12.46
N ILE A 483 -5.09 0.33 11.67
CA ILE A 483 -5.81 -0.90 12.00
C ILE A 483 -5.31 -1.99 11.05
N LEU A 484 -4.59 -2.94 11.60
CA LEU A 484 -4.11 -4.12 10.89
C LEU A 484 -5.07 -5.27 11.13
N THR A 485 -5.47 -5.95 10.06
CA THR A 485 -6.37 -7.10 10.15
C THR A 485 -5.98 -8.20 9.18
N SER A 486 -6.04 -9.44 9.63
CA SER A 486 -5.83 -10.63 8.80
C SER A 486 -6.38 -11.87 9.52
N GLY A 487 -6.56 -12.95 8.78
CA GLY A 487 -6.94 -14.25 9.34
C GLY A 487 -5.81 -15.06 9.96
N THR A 488 -4.56 -14.62 9.84
CA THR A 488 -3.37 -15.40 10.22
C THR A 488 -2.25 -14.51 10.78
N LEU A 489 -2.56 -13.64 11.75
CA LEU A 489 -1.58 -12.71 12.35
C LEU A 489 -0.83 -13.30 13.56
N SER A 490 -1.22 -14.49 14.02
CA SER A 490 -0.57 -15.16 15.14
C SER A 490 0.84 -15.66 14.78
N PRO A 491 1.85 -15.49 15.66
CA PRO A 491 1.81 -14.82 16.96
C PRO A 491 1.91 -13.28 16.87
N MET A 492 0.92 -12.59 17.46
CA MET A 492 0.77 -11.14 17.35
C MET A 492 1.92 -10.33 17.96
N SER A 493 2.58 -10.85 18.99
CA SER A 493 3.71 -10.17 19.66
C SER A 493 4.93 -10.04 18.75
N SER A 494 5.22 -11.09 17.97
CA SER A 494 6.35 -11.08 17.03
C SER A 494 6.10 -10.09 15.91
N PHE A 495 4.89 -10.12 15.34
CA PHE A 495 4.47 -9.21 14.29
C PHE A 495 4.53 -7.74 14.73
N GLN A 496 4.09 -7.45 15.96
CA GLN A 496 4.20 -6.13 16.55
C GLN A 496 5.66 -5.66 16.71
N SER A 497 6.55 -6.56 17.12
CA SER A 497 7.97 -6.26 17.29
C SER A 497 8.65 -5.96 15.97
N GLU A 498 8.39 -6.76 14.92
CA GLU A 498 8.96 -6.57 13.58
C GLU A 498 8.56 -5.23 12.96
N LEU A 499 7.30 -4.81 13.13
CA LEU A 499 6.83 -3.53 12.61
C LEU A 499 7.27 -2.32 13.43
N GLY A 500 7.86 -2.53 14.62
CA GLY A 500 8.35 -1.46 15.49
C GLY A 500 7.26 -0.51 16.00
N VAL A 501 5.99 -0.95 16.00
CA VAL A 501 4.82 -0.15 16.41
C VAL A 501 4.12 -0.86 17.54
N GLN A 502 3.70 -0.15 18.58
CA GLN A 502 2.92 -0.73 19.68
C GLN A 502 1.42 -0.67 19.37
N PHE A 503 0.75 -1.83 19.30
CA PHE A 503 -0.70 -1.89 19.13
C PHE A 503 -1.36 -1.92 20.51
N GLY A 504 -1.86 -0.76 20.96
CA GLY A 504 -2.56 -0.63 22.25
C GLY A 504 -3.87 -1.42 22.33
N THR A 505 -4.31 -1.98 21.21
CA THR A 505 -5.42 -2.90 21.13
C THR A 505 -5.05 -4.11 20.29
N SER A 506 -5.24 -5.30 20.89
CA SER A 506 -5.12 -6.58 20.23
C SER A 506 -6.40 -7.40 20.43
N LEU A 507 -6.80 -8.18 19.42
CA LEU A 507 -7.93 -9.10 19.46
C LEU A 507 -7.63 -10.34 18.61
N GLU A 508 -7.74 -11.51 19.21
CA GLU A 508 -7.86 -12.80 18.50
C GLU A 508 -9.33 -13.24 18.62
N ALA A 509 -10.10 -13.08 17.55
CA ALA A 509 -11.51 -13.44 17.56
C ALA A 509 -11.68 -14.97 17.57
N PRO A 510 -12.63 -15.52 18.34
CA PRO A 510 -12.88 -16.95 18.37
C PRO A 510 -13.36 -17.45 17.01
N HIS A 511 -13.03 -18.70 16.69
CA HIS A 511 -13.55 -19.37 15.50
C HIS A 511 -15.07 -19.53 15.56
N VAL A 512 -15.71 -19.37 14.41
CA VAL A 512 -17.17 -19.55 14.26
C VAL A 512 -17.52 -21.04 14.17
N ILE A 513 -16.55 -21.88 13.81
CA ILE A 513 -16.71 -23.33 13.76
C ILE A 513 -16.39 -23.98 15.11
N ASN A 514 -17.07 -25.09 15.38
CA ASN A 514 -16.69 -25.98 16.47
C ASN A 514 -15.48 -26.81 16.02
N VAL A 515 -14.29 -26.43 16.50
CA VAL A 515 -13.01 -27.06 16.10
C VAL A 515 -13.02 -28.57 16.35
N ASP A 516 -13.57 -29.02 17.49
CA ASP A 516 -13.56 -30.43 17.90
C ASP A 516 -14.36 -31.36 16.98
N SER A 517 -15.36 -30.81 16.26
CA SER A 517 -16.26 -31.59 15.39
C SER A 517 -16.09 -31.29 13.91
N GLN A 518 -15.55 -30.13 13.54
CA GLN A 518 -15.52 -29.65 12.16
C GLN A 518 -14.11 -29.55 11.58
N LEU A 519 -13.06 -29.64 12.39
CA LEU A 519 -11.68 -29.54 11.93
C LEU A 519 -10.81 -30.63 12.55
N TRP A 520 -10.15 -31.41 11.70
CA TRP A 520 -9.07 -32.29 12.12
C TRP A 520 -7.75 -31.73 11.59
N ALA A 521 -6.82 -31.44 12.51
CA ALA A 521 -5.46 -31.04 12.20
C ALA A 521 -4.51 -32.08 12.78
N GLY A 522 -3.63 -32.64 11.94
CA GLY A 522 -2.69 -33.67 12.35
C GLY A 522 -1.40 -33.59 11.54
N VAL A 523 -0.30 -34.05 12.15
CA VAL A 523 1.00 -34.17 11.49
C VAL A 523 1.23 -35.63 11.16
N ILE A 524 1.42 -35.94 9.88
CA ILE A 524 1.74 -37.30 9.42
C ILE A 524 3.26 -37.41 9.30
N HIS A 525 3.89 -38.12 10.24
CA HIS A 525 5.35 -38.24 10.33
C HIS A 525 5.93 -39.38 9.50
N THR A 526 5.14 -40.40 9.19
CA THR A 526 5.56 -41.61 8.45
C THR A 526 4.55 -41.96 7.37
N GLY A 527 5.06 -42.44 6.25
CA GLY A 527 4.28 -42.98 5.15
C GLY A 527 4.12 -44.49 5.27
N PRO A 528 3.59 -45.14 4.23
CA PRO A 528 3.57 -46.60 4.11
C PRO A 528 4.95 -47.21 4.36
N ASP A 529 4.97 -48.42 4.93
CA ASP A 529 6.18 -49.14 5.34
C ASP A 529 7.04 -48.43 6.41
N ASP A 530 6.42 -47.60 7.25
CA ASP A 530 7.07 -46.79 8.30
C ASP A 530 8.18 -45.85 7.79
N TYR A 531 8.13 -45.49 6.50
CA TYR A 531 9.13 -44.59 5.93
C TYR A 531 8.98 -43.15 6.47
N PRO A 532 10.03 -42.51 7.00
CA PRO A 532 9.94 -41.16 7.56
C PRO A 532 9.66 -40.11 6.49
N LEU A 533 8.58 -39.34 6.65
CA LEU A 533 8.21 -38.25 5.74
C LEU A 533 8.93 -36.95 6.15
N ASN A 534 10.22 -36.87 5.84
CA ASN A 534 11.03 -35.69 6.07
C ASN A 534 11.57 -35.13 4.76
N ALA A 535 11.07 -33.97 4.34
CA ALA A 535 11.46 -33.28 3.10
C ALA A 535 12.56 -32.21 3.31
N SER A 536 13.58 -32.51 4.11
CA SER A 536 14.79 -31.68 4.19
C SER A 536 15.60 -31.68 2.88
N TYR A 537 16.46 -30.68 2.67
CA TYR A 537 17.31 -30.59 1.46
C TYR A 537 18.11 -31.88 1.17
N LYS A 538 18.57 -32.57 2.22
CA LYS A 538 19.34 -33.82 2.08
C LYS A 538 18.48 -35.01 1.65
N THR A 539 17.22 -35.05 2.09
CA THR A 539 16.33 -36.20 1.92
C THR A 539 15.34 -36.02 0.77
N SER A 540 15.10 -34.78 0.31
CA SER A 540 14.23 -34.48 -0.83
C SER A 540 14.72 -35.08 -2.15
N GLU A 541 16.03 -35.35 -2.26
CA GLU A 541 16.64 -36.02 -3.41
C GLU A 541 16.45 -37.54 -3.38
N ALA A 542 16.14 -38.13 -2.24
CA ALA A 542 16.06 -39.57 -2.09
C ALA A 542 14.75 -40.12 -2.69
N TYR A 543 14.87 -41.09 -3.59
CA TYR A 543 13.71 -41.73 -4.21
C TYR A 543 12.75 -42.38 -3.21
N GLY A 544 13.27 -42.93 -2.10
CA GLY A 544 12.42 -43.52 -1.05
C GLY A 544 11.41 -42.53 -0.48
N LEU A 545 11.82 -41.30 -0.20
CA LEU A 545 10.91 -40.25 0.27
C LEU A 545 9.89 -39.88 -0.81
N GLN A 546 10.35 -39.68 -2.04
CA GLN A 546 9.50 -39.28 -3.15
C GLN A 546 8.40 -40.31 -3.38
N ASP A 547 8.74 -41.60 -3.37
CA ASP A 547 7.79 -42.70 -3.56
C ASP A 547 6.86 -42.82 -2.34
N ALA A 548 7.38 -42.81 -1.11
CA ALA A 548 6.58 -42.88 0.12
C ALA A 548 5.57 -41.73 0.23
N LEU A 549 5.95 -40.51 -0.15
CA LEU A 549 5.06 -39.35 -0.18
C LEU A 549 3.93 -39.53 -1.20
N GLY A 550 4.25 -40.05 -2.39
CA GLY A 550 3.26 -40.32 -3.43
C GLY A 550 2.22 -41.36 -2.99
N THR A 551 2.66 -42.45 -2.39
CA THR A 551 1.77 -43.49 -1.86
C THR A 551 0.93 -42.95 -0.69
N SER A 552 1.53 -42.15 0.19
CA SER A 552 0.79 -41.51 1.31
C SER A 552 -0.35 -40.62 0.79
N LEU A 553 -0.08 -39.80 -0.23
CA LEU A 553 -1.11 -38.96 -0.86
C LEU A 553 -2.20 -39.79 -1.54
N GLU A 554 -1.86 -40.94 -2.11
CA GLU A 554 -2.82 -41.86 -2.71
C GLU A 554 -3.81 -42.41 -1.68
N GLU A 555 -3.31 -42.88 -0.53
CA GLU A 555 -4.14 -43.37 0.57
C GLU A 555 -5.05 -42.28 1.14
N ILE A 556 -4.52 -41.06 1.31
CA ILE A 556 -5.33 -39.91 1.74
C ILE A 556 -6.44 -39.62 0.72
N CYS A 557 -6.12 -39.62 -0.58
CA CYS A 557 -7.11 -39.34 -1.63
C CYS A 557 -8.19 -40.42 -1.77
N LYS A 558 -7.94 -41.67 -1.35
CA LYS A 558 -8.96 -42.73 -1.31
C LYS A 558 -10.01 -42.46 -0.24
N VAL A 559 -9.60 -41.91 0.91
CA VAL A 559 -10.47 -41.70 2.07
C VAL A 559 -11.17 -40.34 2.03
N VAL A 560 -10.49 -39.29 1.57
CA VAL A 560 -11.02 -37.93 1.59
C VAL A 560 -12.10 -37.74 0.50
N PRO A 561 -13.36 -37.45 0.85
CA PRO A 561 -14.41 -37.17 -0.13
C PRO A 561 -14.18 -35.82 -0.82
N GLY A 562 -14.65 -35.68 -2.06
CA GLY A 562 -14.51 -34.42 -2.81
C GLY A 562 -13.10 -34.19 -3.36
N GLY A 563 -12.55 -33.00 -3.15
CA GLY A 563 -11.25 -32.56 -3.69
C GLY A 563 -10.17 -32.42 -2.61
N CYS A 564 -8.91 -32.61 -3.01
CA CYS A 564 -7.73 -32.39 -2.16
C CYS A 564 -6.92 -31.22 -2.70
N LEU A 565 -6.44 -30.34 -1.81
CA LEU A 565 -5.52 -29.27 -2.14
C LEU A 565 -4.16 -29.57 -1.50
N VAL A 566 -3.13 -29.74 -2.33
CA VAL A 566 -1.79 -30.15 -1.88
C VAL A 566 -0.80 -29.04 -2.22
N PHE A 567 -0.12 -28.53 -1.19
CA PHE A 567 0.89 -27.48 -1.34
C PHE A 567 2.29 -28.07 -1.20
N PHE A 568 3.21 -27.63 -2.08
CA PHE A 568 4.62 -27.99 -2.01
C PHE A 568 5.46 -26.76 -1.67
N PRO A 569 6.59 -26.92 -0.94
CA PRO A 569 7.48 -25.80 -0.60
C PRO A 569 8.10 -25.05 -1.80
N SER A 570 8.20 -25.69 -2.98
CA SER A 570 8.72 -25.05 -4.20
C SER A 570 8.28 -25.78 -5.47
N TYR A 571 8.21 -25.04 -6.58
CA TYR A 571 7.98 -25.61 -7.92
C TYR A 571 9.05 -26.61 -8.33
N LYS A 572 10.32 -26.32 -8.00
CA LYS A 572 11.44 -27.24 -8.27
C LYS A 572 11.23 -28.62 -7.63
N LEU A 573 10.70 -28.66 -6.41
CA LEU A 573 10.39 -29.93 -5.75
C LEU A 573 9.16 -30.60 -6.37
N LEU A 574 8.11 -29.82 -6.67
CA LEU A 574 6.92 -30.31 -7.35
C LEU A 574 7.26 -30.97 -8.70
N ASP A 575 8.05 -30.32 -9.53
CA ASP A 575 8.46 -30.84 -10.85
C ASP A 575 9.28 -32.12 -10.72
N LYS A 576 10.15 -32.18 -9.71
CA LYS A 576 10.92 -33.39 -9.40
C LYS A 576 10.03 -34.55 -9.00
N LEU A 577 9.08 -34.31 -8.09
CA LEU A 577 8.12 -35.33 -7.66
C LEU A 577 7.21 -35.76 -8.82
N ARG A 578 6.74 -34.81 -9.64
CA ARG A 578 5.97 -35.08 -10.84
C ARG A 578 6.73 -35.99 -11.80
N ASN A 579 8.01 -35.69 -12.06
CA ASN A 579 8.86 -36.52 -12.92
C ASN A 579 9.02 -37.93 -12.36
N ARG A 580 9.33 -38.05 -11.07
CA ARG A 580 9.45 -39.35 -10.38
C ARG A 580 8.14 -40.14 -10.44
N TRP A 581 7.03 -39.54 -10.07
CA TRP A 581 5.72 -40.19 -10.03
C TRP A 581 5.18 -40.56 -11.41
N SER A 582 5.59 -39.84 -12.45
CA SER A 582 5.29 -40.22 -13.83
C SER A 582 6.06 -41.47 -14.24
N GLN A 583 7.34 -41.58 -13.84
CA GLN A 583 8.17 -42.76 -14.13
C GLN A 583 7.73 -44.01 -13.36
N THR A 584 7.28 -43.87 -12.10
CA THR A 584 6.85 -44.99 -11.25
C THR A 584 5.38 -45.37 -11.43
N GLY A 585 4.63 -44.63 -12.26
CA GLY A 585 3.20 -44.81 -12.47
C GLY A 585 2.32 -44.30 -11.30
N GLN A 586 2.91 -43.76 -10.24
CA GLN A 586 2.20 -43.17 -9.10
C GLN A 586 1.28 -42.02 -9.53
N TRP A 587 1.71 -41.22 -10.51
CA TRP A 587 0.92 -40.10 -11.04
C TRP A 587 -0.39 -40.56 -11.70
N SER A 588 -0.35 -41.68 -12.43
CA SER A 588 -1.52 -42.28 -13.07
C SER A 588 -2.48 -42.87 -12.04
N ARG A 589 -1.95 -43.49 -10.97
CA ARG A 589 -2.76 -43.99 -9.84
C ARG A 589 -3.50 -42.86 -9.14
N LEU A 590 -2.80 -41.76 -8.83
CA LEU A 590 -3.42 -40.56 -8.25
C LEU A 590 -4.54 -40.01 -9.14
N ASN A 591 -4.28 -39.86 -10.45
CA ASN A 591 -5.28 -39.37 -11.40
C ASN A 591 -6.52 -40.27 -11.52
N THR A 592 -6.36 -41.57 -11.31
CA THR A 592 -7.47 -42.54 -11.33
C THR A 592 -8.37 -42.34 -10.11
N GLN A 593 -7.80 -41.98 -8.96
CA GLN A 593 -8.57 -41.67 -7.75
C GLN A 593 -9.24 -40.30 -7.83
N LYS A 594 -8.47 -39.27 -8.20
CA LYS A 594 -8.95 -37.90 -8.36
C LYS A 594 -8.18 -37.22 -9.50
N PRO A 595 -8.85 -36.55 -10.46
CA PRO A 595 -8.16 -35.78 -11.50
C PRO A 595 -7.20 -34.76 -10.88
N VAL A 596 -5.92 -34.83 -11.27
CA VAL A 596 -4.85 -33.98 -10.74
C VAL A 596 -4.68 -32.77 -11.65
N PHE A 597 -4.80 -31.57 -11.07
CA PHE A 597 -4.54 -30.31 -11.75
C PHE A 597 -3.33 -29.64 -11.11
N VAL A 598 -2.33 -29.31 -11.93
CA VAL A 598 -1.14 -28.59 -11.48
C VAL A 598 -1.32 -27.11 -11.78
N GLY A 599 -1.23 -26.27 -10.76
CA GLY A 599 -1.22 -24.82 -10.94
C GLY A 599 0.10 -24.38 -11.56
N GLU A 600 0.06 -23.93 -12.81
CA GLU A 600 1.18 -23.19 -13.42
C GLU A 600 1.07 -21.73 -13.00
N VAL A 601 2.16 -21.15 -12.51
CA VAL A 601 2.24 -19.69 -12.31
C VAL A 601 2.61 -19.09 -13.65
N GLN A 602 1.66 -18.36 -14.25
CA GLN A 602 1.95 -17.46 -15.37
C GLN A 602 2.70 -16.22 -14.90
#